data_AF-A0A6C0JIB1-F1
#
_entry.id   AF-A0A6C0JIB1-F1
#
_cell.length_a   1.000
_cell.length_b   1.000
_cell.length_c   1.000
_cell.angle_alpha   90.00
_cell.angle_beta   90.00
_cell.angle_gamma   90.00
#
_symmetry.space_group_name_H-M   'P 1'
#
loop_
_entity.id
_entity.type
_entity.pdbx_description
1 polymer ?
#
loop_
_entity_poly.entity_id
_entity_poly.type
_entity_poly.pdbx_seq_one_letter_code
_entity_poly.pdbx_strand_id
1 'polypeptide(L)'
;MQTPEEFIGKEPTLTEVSICFHTLKNSENTPIEIESNELALLDKYMKTVNKHGKYYLGGQIEMSPDWPITSKRIDQVKKENIRRSYEYGEPCNTLEIKSIAEKKKDLEIIEKILEKYYENELHESYRPANPLIKGDKGGELYQRLVEMTKIGR
;
A
#
# COMPACT_ATOMS: atom_id res chain seq x y z
N MET A 1 9.95 3.04 3.11
CA MET A 1 8.68 3.17 3.85
C MET A 1 8.79 2.66 5.29
N GLN A 2 8.32 3.44 6.26
CA GLN A 2 8.09 3.02 7.64
C GLN A 2 6.57 2.90 7.86
N THR A 3 6.11 1.79 8.46
CA THR A 3 4.69 1.64 8.83
C THR A 3 4.39 2.57 10.01
N PRO A 4 3.35 3.42 9.96
CA PRO A 4 2.98 4.24 11.12
C PRO A 4 2.52 3.36 12.29
N GLU A 5 2.74 3.82 13.52
CA GLU A 5 2.55 3.02 14.74
C GLU A 5 1.11 2.52 14.89
N GLU A 6 0.14 3.33 14.47
CA GLU A 6 -1.30 3.03 14.51
C GLU A 6 -1.70 1.84 13.63
N PHE A 7 -0.87 1.49 12.65
CA PHE A 7 -1.13 0.43 11.66
C PHE A 7 -0.25 -0.81 11.83
N ILE A 8 0.60 -0.87 12.86
CA ILE A 8 1.38 -2.07 13.17
C ILE A 8 0.43 -3.22 13.52
N GLY A 9 0.52 -4.34 12.79
CA GLY A 9 -0.40 -5.47 12.92
C GLY A 9 -1.75 -5.29 12.22
N LYS A 10 -1.94 -4.16 11.52
CA LYS A 10 -3.09 -3.84 10.68
C LYS A 10 -2.64 -3.45 9.26
N GLU A 11 -1.49 -3.95 8.83
CA GLU A 11 -0.96 -3.64 7.51
C GLU A 11 -1.88 -4.20 6.42
N PRO A 12 -2.08 -3.46 5.31
CA PRO A 12 -3.08 -3.83 4.35
C PRO A 12 -2.62 -4.98 3.46
N THR A 13 -3.60 -5.70 2.95
CA THR A 13 -3.46 -6.73 1.92
C THR A 13 -3.49 -6.10 0.52
N LEU A 14 -3.09 -6.86 -0.51
CA LEU A 14 -3.18 -6.37 -1.89
C LEU A 14 -4.63 -6.06 -2.27
N THR A 15 -5.57 -6.91 -1.84
CA THR A 15 -7.00 -6.74 -2.11
C THR A 15 -7.51 -5.41 -1.53
N GLU A 16 -7.20 -5.12 -0.26
CA GLU A 16 -7.64 -3.88 0.41
C GLU A 16 -7.06 -2.63 -0.27
N VAL A 17 -5.77 -2.63 -0.56
CA VAL A 17 -5.12 -1.51 -1.26
C VAL A 17 -5.74 -1.30 -2.63
N SER A 18 -5.96 -2.38 -3.39
CA SER A 18 -6.55 -2.32 -4.73
C SER A 18 -7.96 -1.72 -4.70
N ILE A 19 -8.80 -2.14 -3.76
CA ILE A 19 -10.16 -1.60 -3.61
C ILE A 19 -10.10 -0.13 -3.22
N CYS A 20 -9.27 0.23 -2.24
CA CYS A 20 -9.12 1.61 -1.78
C CYS A 20 -8.74 2.54 -2.93
N PHE A 21 -7.69 2.21 -3.68
CA PHE A 21 -7.19 3.06 -4.77
C PHE A 21 -8.21 3.21 -5.91
N HIS A 22 -8.92 2.15 -6.26
CA HIS A 22 -9.99 2.24 -7.28
C HIS A 22 -11.18 3.08 -6.81
N THR A 23 -11.56 2.98 -5.53
CA THR A 23 -12.62 3.82 -4.96
C THR A 23 -12.20 5.29 -4.94
N LEU A 24 -10.99 5.58 -4.47
CA LEU A 24 -10.44 6.93 -4.42
C LEU A 24 -10.32 7.56 -5.81
N LYS A 25 -9.93 6.79 -6.85
CA LYS A 25 -9.84 7.30 -8.22
C LYS A 25 -11.17 7.79 -8.77
N ASN A 26 -12.28 7.19 -8.32
CA ASN A 26 -13.64 7.56 -8.73
C ASN A 26 -14.28 8.61 -7.81
N SER A 27 -13.60 9.02 -6.73
CA SER A 27 -14.07 10.05 -5.80
C SER A 27 -13.72 11.44 -6.33
N GLU A 28 -14.70 12.35 -6.35
CA GLU A 28 -14.47 13.74 -6.75
C GLU A 28 -13.74 14.57 -5.65
N ASN A 29 -13.68 14.06 -4.42
CA ASN A 29 -13.13 14.75 -3.25
C ASN A 29 -12.12 13.87 -2.48
N THR A 30 -11.15 13.28 -3.20
CA THR A 30 -10.05 12.56 -2.55
C THR A 30 -8.94 13.55 -2.14
N PRO A 31 -8.46 13.53 -0.88
CA PRO A 31 -7.34 14.36 -0.44
C PRO A 31 -6.00 13.91 -1.05
N ILE A 32 -5.96 12.72 -1.64
CA ILE A 32 -4.74 12.10 -2.16
C ILE A 32 -4.82 11.95 -3.67
N GLU A 33 -3.76 12.38 -4.35
CA GLU A 33 -3.62 12.22 -5.79
C GLU A 33 -3.15 10.80 -6.12
N ILE A 34 -3.90 10.11 -7.00
CA ILE A 34 -3.56 8.77 -7.50
C ILE A 34 -3.01 8.87 -8.92
N GLU A 35 -1.77 8.43 -9.06
CA GLU A 35 -1.06 8.37 -10.33
C GLU A 35 -1.47 7.14 -11.15
N SER A 36 -1.42 7.23 -12.48
CA SER A 36 -1.82 6.13 -13.37
C SER A 36 -0.93 4.89 -13.27
N ASN A 37 0.36 5.07 -12.94
CA ASN A 37 1.32 3.98 -12.73
C ASN A 37 1.00 3.14 -11.47
N GLU A 38 0.40 3.75 -10.45
CA GLU A 38 0.03 3.10 -9.19
C GLU A 38 -1.11 2.11 -9.43
N LEU A 39 -2.17 2.56 -10.10
CA LEU A 39 -3.28 1.71 -10.52
C LEU A 39 -2.82 0.62 -11.48
N ALA A 40 -1.97 0.96 -12.47
CA ALA A 40 -1.44 -0.02 -13.41
C ALA A 40 -0.63 -1.14 -12.72
N LEU A 41 0.11 -0.83 -11.65
CA LEU A 41 0.82 -1.84 -10.88
C LEU A 41 -0.15 -2.74 -10.09
N LEU A 42 -1.15 -2.16 -9.44
CA LEU A 42 -2.17 -2.92 -8.71
C LEU A 42 -2.95 -3.84 -9.66
N ASP A 43 -3.33 -3.34 -10.83
CA ASP A 43 -3.99 -4.13 -11.88
C ASP A 43 -3.08 -5.26 -12.39
N LYS A 44 -1.78 -4.99 -12.57
CA LYS A 44 -0.79 -6.01 -12.95
C LYS A 44 -0.75 -7.13 -11.90
N TYR A 45 -0.73 -6.80 -10.61
CA TYR A 45 -0.75 -7.78 -9.54
C TYR A 45 -2.08 -8.53 -9.46
N MET A 46 -3.22 -7.84 -9.47
CA MET A 46 -4.54 -8.46 -9.43
C MET A 46 -4.80 -9.36 -10.64
N LYS A 47 -4.31 -8.99 -11.83
CA LYS A 47 -4.34 -9.87 -13.01
C LYS A 47 -3.53 -11.15 -12.80
N THR A 48 -2.38 -11.06 -12.14
CA THR A 48 -1.55 -12.22 -11.80
C THR A 48 -2.26 -13.11 -10.79
N VAL A 49 -2.88 -12.52 -9.77
CA VAL A 49 -3.70 -13.22 -8.76
C VAL A 49 -4.87 -13.94 -9.43
N ASN A 50 -5.61 -13.29 -10.32
CA ASN A 50 -6.74 -13.91 -11.02
C ASN A 50 -6.33 -15.11 -11.86
N LYS A 51 -5.09 -15.13 -12.37
CA LYS A 51 -4.58 -16.23 -13.20
C LYS A 51 -3.92 -17.35 -12.40
N HIS A 52 -3.27 -17.01 -11.29
CA HIS A 52 -2.36 -17.92 -10.57
C HIS A 52 -2.64 -18.05 -9.06
N GLY A 53 -3.62 -17.31 -8.53
CA GLY A 53 -3.97 -17.23 -7.10
C GLY A 53 -2.97 -16.46 -6.24
N LYS A 54 -1.84 -16.02 -6.80
CA LYS A 54 -0.73 -15.39 -6.10
C LYS A 54 -0.08 -14.32 -6.98
N TYR A 55 0.74 -13.46 -6.37
CA TYR A 55 1.56 -12.46 -7.06
C TYR A 55 2.98 -12.43 -6.48
N TYR A 56 3.90 -11.77 -7.19
CA TYR A 56 5.29 -11.62 -6.75
C TYR A 56 5.57 -10.18 -6.36
N LEU A 57 5.64 -9.90 -5.06
CA LEU A 57 5.96 -8.59 -4.52
C LEU A 57 7.40 -8.21 -4.91
N GLY A 58 7.53 -7.08 -5.62
CA GLY A 58 8.80 -6.64 -6.21
C GLY A 58 9.48 -7.69 -7.10
N GLY A 59 8.72 -8.65 -7.62
CA GLY A 59 9.23 -9.74 -8.47
C GLY A 59 10.17 -10.74 -7.78
N GLN A 60 10.19 -10.79 -6.44
CA GLN A 60 11.06 -11.69 -5.67
C GLN A 60 10.29 -12.60 -4.70
N ILE A 61 9.32 -12.05 -3.95
CA ILE A 61 8.61 -12.79 -2.90
C ILE A 61 7.21 -13.12 -3.37
N GLU A 62 6.87 -14.41 -3.36
CA GLU A 62 5.52 -14.88 -3.66
C GLU A 62 4.56 -14.58 -2.50
N MET A 63 3.39 -14.04 -2.83
CA MET A 63 2.40 -13.52 -1.88
C MET A 63 1.00 -13.95 -2.29
N SER A 64 0.16 -14.30 -1.30
CA SER A 64 -1.29 -14.37 -1.48
C SER A 64 -1.87 -12.94 -1.47
N PRO A 65 -2.92 -12.65 -2.25
CA PRO A 65 -3.58 -11.34 -2.26
C PRO A 65 -4.11 -10.92 -0.88
N ASP A 66 -4.43 -11.91 -0.03
CA ASP A 66 -5.04 -11.71 1.30
C ASP A 66 -4.01 -11.69 2.43
N TRP A 67 -2.71 -11.75 2.10
CA TRP A 67 -1.67 -11.60 3.10
C TRP A 67 -1.22 -10.14 3.26
N PRO A 68 -1.00 -9.66 4.50
CA PRO A 68 -0.54 -8.31 4.75
C PRO A 68 0.79 -7.97 4.07
N ILE A 69 0.88 -6.76 3.50
CA ILE A 69 2.10 -6.20 2.90
C ILE A 69 2.86 -5.41 3.97
N THR A 70 3.55 -6.13 4.84
CA THR A 70 4.34 -5.53 5.93
C THR A 70 5.66 -4.90 5.46
N SER A 71 6.17 -3.93 6.22
CA SER A 71 7.53 -3.37 6.04
C SER A 71 8.60 -4.46 6.02
N LYS A 72 8.49 -5.47 6.89
CA LYS A 72 9.40 -6.63 6.94
C LYS A 72 9.46 -7.38 5.60
N ARG A 73 8.33 -7.53 4.90
CA ARG A 73 8.28 -8.18 3.58
C ARG A 73 8.91 -7.32 2.51
N ILE A 74 8.68 -6.00 2.53
CA ILE A 74 9.35 -5.05 1.64
C ILE A 74 10.88 -5.11 1.84
N ASP A 75 11.35 -5.11 3.08
CA ASP A 75 12.78 -5.24 3.40
C ASP A 75 13.36 -6.58 2.95
N GLN A 76 12.58 -7.66 3.05
CA GLN A 76 12.98 -8.95 2.53
C GLN A 76 13.14 -8.91 1.00
N VAL A 77 12.25 -8.24 0.26
CA VAL A 77 12.42 -8.06 -1.20
C VAL A 77 13.72 -7.32 -1.50
N LYS A 78 14.01 -6.24 -0.76
CA LYS A 78 15.26 -5.47 -0.92
C LYS A 78 16.49 -6.33 -0.68
N LYS A 79 16.48 -7.16 0.37
CA LYS A 79 17.56 -8.10 0.68
C LYS A 79 17.75 -9.15 -0.42
N GLU A 80 16.67 -9.73 -0.93
CA GLU A 80 16.74 -10.71 -2.03
C GLU A 80 17.27 -10.10 -3.32
N ASN A 81 16.91 -8.85 -3.64
CA ASN A 81 17.46 -8.12 -4.78
C ASN A 81 18.98 -7.94 -4.66
N ILE A 82 19.47 -7.56 -3.47
CA ILE A 82 20.91 -7.41 -3.21
C ILE A 82 21.59 -8.77 -3.31
N ARG A 83 21.05 -9.80 -2.65
CA ARG A 83 21.62 -11.16 -2.64
C ARG A 83 21.78 -11.72 -4.05
N ARG A 84 20.74 -11.60 -4.90
CA ARG A 84 20.80 -12.08 -6.29
C ARG A 84 21.84 -11.35 -7.13
N SER A 85 22.03 -10.05 -6.90
CA SER A 85 23.09 -9.29 -7.58
C SER A 85 24.48 -9.82 -7.25
N TYR A 86 24.71 -10.32 -6.03
CA TYR A 86 25.98 -10.93 -5.65
C TYR A 86 26.12 -12.37 -6.16
N GLU A 87 25.04 -13.17 -6.14
CA GLU A 87 25.07 -14.59 -6.50
C GLU A 87 25.14 -14.85 -8.01
N TYR A 88 24.42 -14.06 -8.82
CA TYR A 88 24.28 -14.30 -10.26
C TYR A 88 25.18 -13.39 -11.12
N GLY A 89 25.86 -12.42 -10.50
CA GLY A 89 26.72 -11.47 -11.20
C GLY A 89 25.95 -10.39 -11.96
N GLU A 90 26.65 -9.68 -12.85
CA GLU A 90 26.04 -8.62 -13.66
C GLU A 90 25.11 -9.19 -14.74
N PRO A 91 24.06 -8.46 -15.14
CA PRO A 91 23.12 -8.90 -16.16
C PRO A 91 23.82 -9.28 -17.47
N CYS A 92 23.46 -10.44 -18.01
CA CYS A 92 24.15 -11.02 -19.16
C CYS A 92 23.62 -10.46 -20.50
N ASN A 93 22.48 -9.77 -20.50
CA ASN A 93 21.89 -9.13 -21.68
C ASN A 93 20.96 -7.94 -21.33
N THR A 94 20.58 -7.17 -22.35
CA THR A 94 19.72 -5.98 -22.22
C THR A 94 18.31 -6.28 -21.74
N LEU A 95 17.77 -7.48 -22.00
CA LEU A 95 16.45 -7.90 -21.52
C LEU A 95 16.46 -8.11 -20.01
N GLU A 96 17.53 -8.70 -19.49
CA GLU A 96 17.73 -8.92 -18.06
C GLU A 96 17.89 -7.58 -17.32
N ILE A 97 18.70 -6.65 -17.86
CA ILE A 97 18.83 -5.29 -17.32
C ILE A 97 17.46 -4.62 -17.21
N LYS A 98 16.65 -4.69 -18.28
CA LYS A 98 15.32 -4.08 -18.31
C LYS A 98 14.38 -4.72 -17.30
N SER A 99 14.41 -6.04 -17.15
CA SER A 99 13.58 -6.76 -16.17
C SER A 99 13.92 -6.38 -14.73
N ILE A 100 15.21 -6.25 -14.42
CA ILE A 100 15.68 -5.82 -13.10
C ILE A 100 15.22 -4.38 -12.81
N ALA A 101 15.38 -3.48 -13.79
CA ALA A 101 14.93 -2.09 -13.67
C ALA A 101 13.40 -1.99 -13.45
N GLU A 102 12.61 -2.78 -14.18
CA GLU A 102 11.16 -2.83 -14.01
C GLU A 102 10.76 -3.30 -12.61
N LYS A 103 11.38 -4.38 -12.10
CA LYS A 103 11.11 -4.88 -10.75
C LYS A 103 11.47 -3.88 -9.65
N LYS A 104 12.56 -3.12 -9.83
CA LYS A 104 12.95 -2.06 -8.91
C LYS A 104 11.90 -0.94 -8.91
N LYS A 105 11.43 -0.54 -10.09
CA LYS A 105 10.37 0.45 -10.24
C LYS A 105 9.06 -0.03 -9.61
N ASP A 106 8.68 -1.28 -9.82
CA ASP A 106 7.49 -1.88 -9.20
C ASP A 106 7.58 -1.82 -7.66
N LEU A 107 8.78 -2.07 -7.09
CA LEU A 107 9.00 -1.97 -5.65
C LEU A 107 8.89 -0.53 -5.13
N GLU A 108 9.43 0.45 -5.85
CA GLU A 108 9.32 1.87 -5.47
C GLU A 108 7.86 2.35 -5.54
N ILE A 109 7.10 1.91 -6.56
CA ILE A 109 5.69 2.25 -6.69
C ILE A 109 4.87 1.62 -5.58
N ILE A 110 5.08 0.34 -5.23
CA ILE A 110 4.29 -0.28 -4.14
C ILE A 110 4.60 0.36 -2.78
N GLU A 111 5.83 0.80 -2.51
CA GLU A 111 6.15 1.57 -1.30
C GLU A 111 5.35 2.88 -1.24
N LYS A 112 5.29 3.63 -2.35
CA LYS A 112 4.49 4.87 -2.44
C LYS A 112 2.99 4.63 -2.28
N ILE A 113 2.48 3.55 -2.89
CA ILE A 113 1.09 3.14 -2.76
C ILE A 113 0.75 2.91 -1.28
N LEU A 114 1.61 2.20 -0.55
CA LEU A 114 1.40 1.95 0.87
C LEU A 114 1.48 3.22 1.72
N GLU A 115 2.42 4.13 1.42
CA GLU A 115 2.50 5.43 2.09
C GLU A 115 1.21 6.24 1.92
N LYS A 116 0.70 6.34 0.68
CA LYS A 116 -0.58 6.99 0.37
C LYS A 116 -1.77 6.27 1.01
N TYR A 117 -1.76 4.94 1.05
CA TYR A 117 -2.80 4.17 1.71
C TYR A 117 -2.88 4.54 3.21
N TYR A 118 -1.74 4.54 3.90
CA TYR A 118 -1.70 4.90 5.31
C TYR A 118 -2.10 6.36 5.55
N GLU A 119 -1.69 7.28 4.67
CA GLU A 119 -2.13 8.68 4.73
C GLU A 119 -3.65 8.80 4.62
N ASN A 120 -4.27 8.05 3.69
CA ASN A 120 -5.72 8.02 3.53
C ASN A 120 -6.42 7.49 4.78
N GLU A 121 -5.97 6.35 5.29
CA GLU A 121 -6.56 5.73 6.48
C GLU A 121 -6.41 6.62 7.72
N LEU A 122 -5.28 7.32 7.85
CA LEU A 122 -5.07 8.28 8.92
C LEU A 122 -6.03 9.47 8.78
N HIS A 123 -6.15 10.03 7.57
CA HIS A 123 -7.08 11.11 7.27
C HIS A 123 -8.52 10.72 7.64
N GLU A 124 -8.98 9.53 7.23
CA GLU A 124 -10.31 9.03 7.56
C GLU A 124 -10.48 8.77 9.06
N SER A 125 -9.44 8.28 9.74
CA SER A 125 -9.46 8.02 11.19
C SER A 125 -9.55 9.29 12.04
N TYR A 126 -8.99 10.40 11.56
CA TYR A 126 -9.03 11.71 12.22
C TYR A 126 -10.12 12.65 11.67
N ARG A 127 -10.88 12.24 10.65
CA ARG A 127 -11.90 13.07 10.03
C ARG A 127 -12.95 13.50 11.06
N PRO A 128 -13.26 14.80 11.19
CA PRO A 128 -14.35 15.23 12.06
C PRO A 128 -15.71 14.73 11.54
N ALA A 129 -16.68 14.66 12.44
CA ALA A 129 -18.07 14.39 12.06
C ALA A 129 -18.56 15.42 11.04
N ASN A 130 -19.18 14.95 9.95
CA ASN A 130 -19.84 15.83 8.99
C ASN A 130 -21.25 16.16 9.51
N PRO A 131 -21.53 17.41 9.89
CA PRO A 131 -22.83 17.79 10.44
C PRO A 131 -23.97 17.66 9.43
N LEU A 132 -23.67 17.59 8.13
CA LEU A 132 -24.66 17.42 7.07
C LEU A 132 -25.14 15.97 6.93
N ILE A 133 -24.40 15.00 7.48
CA ILE A 133 -24.72 13.58 7.38
C ILE A 133 -25.26 13.11 8.73
N LYS A 134 -26.56 12.80 8.77
CA LYS A 134 -27.22 12.36 10.01
C LYS A 134 -26.59 11.06 10.54
N GLY A 135 -26.06 11.11 11.75
CA GLY A 135 -25.45 9.95 12.42
C GLY A 135 -23.96 9.76 12.11
N ASP A 136 -23.36 10.63 11.30
CA ASP A 136 -21.91 10.63 11.13
C ASP A 136 -21.24 11.10 12.43
N LYS A 137 -20.37 10.26 12.98
CA LYS A 137 -19.62 10.53 14.21
C LYS A 137 -18.18 10.96 13.94
N GLY A 138 -17.76 10.99 12.68
CA GLY A 138 -16.36 11.17 12.29
C GLY A 138 -15.54 9.89 12.47
N GLY A 139 -14.24 9.97 12.20
CA GLY A 139 -13.30 8.88 12.36
C GLY A 139 -13.14 8.41 13.80
N GLU A 140 -12.66 7.18 13.98
CA GLU A 140 -12.54 6.55 15.30
C GLU A 140 -11.60 7.33 16.24
N LEU A 141 -10.44 7.77 15.74
CA LEU A 141 -9.48 8.53 16.54
C LEU A 141 -10.01 9.91 16.91
N TYR A 142 -10.74 10.56 15.99
CA TYR A 142 -11.43 11.82 16.28
C TYR A 142 -12.43 11.66 17.44
N GLN A 143 -13.24 10.60 17.42
CA GLN A 143 -14.21 10.32 18.50
C GLN A 143 -13.52 10.15 19.86
N ARG A 144 -12.42 9.39 19.91
CA ARG A 144 -11.63 9.19 21.14
C ARG A 144 -11.04 10.50 21.67
N LEU A 145 -10.51 11.36 20.79
CA LEU A 145 -10.00 12.68 21.18
C LEU A 145 -11.10 13.57 21.78
N VAL A 146 -12.29 13.55 21.18
CA VAL A 146 -13.46 14.29 21.71
C VAL A 146 -13.86 13.77 23.09
N GLU A 147 -13.79 12.45 23.33
CA GLU A 147 -14.06 11.88 24.65
C GLU A 147 -13.01 12.27 25.69
N MET A 148 -11.73 12.18 25.36
CA MET A 148 -10.64 12.57 26.27
C MET A 148 -10.72 14.06 26.67
N THR A 149 -11.04 14.93 25.72
CA THR A 149 -11.17 16.38 25.97
C THR A 149 -12.39 16.74 26.80
N LYS A 150 -13.42 15.88 26.85
CA LYS A 150 -14.59 16.06 27.73
C LYS A 150 -14.30 15.68 29.19
N ILE A 151 -13.39 14.74 29.44
CA ILE A 151 -13.03 14.30 30.80
C ILE A 151 -12.22 15.37 31.55
N GLY A 152 -11.51 16.25 30.83
CA GLY A 152 -10.72 17.35 31.40
C GLY A 152 -11.47 18.65 31.65
N ARG A 153 -12.80 18.68 31.55
CA ARG A 153 -13.68 19.82 31.90
C ARG A 153 -14.46 19.53 33.16
#